data_AF-A0A3C1RHV3-F1
#
_entry.id   AF-A0A3C1RHV3-F1
#
_cell.length_a   1.000
_cell.length_b   1.000
_cell.length_c   1.000
_cell.angle_alpha   90.00
_cell.angle_beta   90.00
_cell.angle_gamma   90.00
#
_symmetry.space_group_name_H-M   'P 1'
#
loop_
_entity.id
_entity.type
_entity.pdbx_description
1 polymer ?
#
loop_
_entity_poly.entity_id
_entity_poly.type
_entity_poly.pdbx_seq_one_letter_code
_entity_poly.pdbx_strand_id
1 'polypeptide(L)' 'VTDYVYVELGFEGLREGAFEAEIAVYDMGGRKLETVKTKNMVTKINTQPLIQGAYLVVVKANDKTANAKLIKK' A
#
# COMPACT_ATOMS: atom_id res chain seq x y z
N VAL A 1 -5.85 13.74 15.55
CA VAL A 1 -4.75 12.85 15.10
C VAL A 1 -5.26 12.12 13.88
N THR A 2 -4.55 12.20 12.75
CA THR A 2 -4.93 11.52 11.50
C THR A 2 -4.11 10.23 11.43
N ASP A 3 -4.75 9.07 11.37
CA ASP A 3 -4.06 7.77 11.32
C ASP A 3 -3.63 7.43 9.89
N TYR A 4 -2.35 7.19 9.68
CA TYR A 4 -1.80 6.83 8.38
C TYR A 4 -0.59 5.93 8.51
N VAL A 5 -0.26 5.27 7.40
CA VAL A 5 1.00 4.53 7.25
C VAL A 5 1.68 4.93 5.95
N TYR A 6 2.98 4.68 5.88
CA TYR A 6 3.76 4.83 4.66
C TYR A 6 4.04 3.46 4.07
N VAL A 7 3.84 3.34 2.77
CA VAL A 7 4.28 2.22 1.96
C VAL A 7 5.48 2.70 1.14
N GLU A 8 6.64 2.12 1.42
CA GLU A 8 7.88 2.40 0.72
C GLU A 8 8.15 1.32 -0.33
N LEU A 9 8.49 1.77 -1.54
CA LEU A 9 8.76 0.95 -2.71
C LEU A 9 10.27 0.96 -2.96
N GLY A 10 10.95 -0.06 -2.45
CA GLY A 10 12.41 -0.22 -2.55
C GLY A 10 12.88 -0.65 -3.95
N PHE A 11 12.68 0.20 -4.96
CA PHE A 11 13.24 -0.02 -6.28
C PHE A 11 14.66 0.53 -6.37
N GLU A 12 15.66 -0.34 -6.14
CA GLU A 12 17.06 0.01 -6.37
C GLU A 12 17.28 0.41 -7.84
N GLY A 13 17.74 1.64 -8.07
CA GLY A 13 18.15 2.13 -9.39
C GLY A 13 17.04 2.72 -10.28
N LEU A 14 15.77 2.70 -9.88
CA LEU A 14 14.70 3.39 -10.61
C LEU A 14 14.56 4.85 -10.13
N ARG A 15 14.48 5.78 -11.08
CA ARG A 15 14.17 7.19 -10.78
C ARG A 15 12.69 7.31 -10.39
N GLU A 16 12.38 8.24 -9.48
CA GLU A 16 11.00 8.62 -9.18
C GLU A 16 10.26 8.99 -10.48
N GLY A 17 9.04 8.48 -10.66
CA GLY A 17 8.29 8.66 -11.91
C GLY A 17 8.58 7.63 -13.02
N ALA A 18 9.64 6.82 -12.90
CA ALA A 18 10.00 5.81 -13.91
C ALA A 18 9.22 4.49 -13.78
N PHE A 19 8.43 4.33 -12.71
CA PHE A 19 7.56 3.18 -12.50
C PHE A 19 6.16 3.67 -12.12
N GLU A 20 5.17 2.80 -12.33
CA GLU A 20 3.83 2.97 -11.78
C GLU A 20 3.51 1.75 -10.94
N ALA A 21 3.03 2.01 -9.72
CA ALA A 21 2.63 1.00 -8.77
C ALA A 21 1.17 1.21 -8.35
N GLU A 22 0.44 0.11 -8.23
CA GLU A 22 -0.88 0.04 -7.61
C GLU A 22 -0.74 -0.57 -6.23
N ILE A 23 -1.12 0.19 -5.20
CA ILE A 23 -1.20 -0.26 -3.82
C ILE A 23 -2.67 -0.53 -3.52
N ALA A 24 -3.00 -1.74 -3.09
CA ALA A 24 -4.35 -2.14 -2.70
C ALA A 24 -4.35 -2.67 -1.26
N VAL A 25 -5.35 -2.25 -0.48
CA VAL A 25 -5.56 -2.71 0.89
C VAL A 25 -6.78 -3.63 0.93
N TYR A 26 -6.62 -4.82 1.52
CA TYR A 26 -7.68 -5.81 1.68
C TYR A 26 -7.96 -6.08 3.16
N ASP A 27 -9.23 -6.33 3.49
CA ASP A 27 -9.59 -6.94 4.77
C ASP A 27 -9.33 -8.46 4.76
N MET A 28 -9.43 -9.09 5.94
CA MET A 28 -9.27 -10.54 6.09
C MET A 28 -10.37 -11.36 5.40
N GLY A 29 -11.46 -10.72 4.96
CA GLY A 29 -12.48 -11.34 4.11
C GLY A 29 -12.11 -11.34 2.62
N GLY A 30 -10.96 -10.75 2.26
CA GLY A 30 -10.52 -10.62 0.87
C GLY A 30 -11.18 -9.47 0.11
N ARG A 31 -11.97 -8.62 0.78
CA ARG A 31 -12.58 -7.45 0.15
C ARG A 31 -11.56 -6.34 0.01
N LYS A 32 -11.48 -5.76 -1.19
CA LYS A 32 -10.62 -4.61 -1.50
C LYS A 32 -11.25 -3.33 -0.92
N LEU A 33 -10.56 -2.68 0.01
CA LEU A 33 -11.04 -1.50 0.72
C LEU A 33 -10.57 -0.18 0.10
N GLU A 34 -9.30 -0.13 -0.28
CA GLU A 34 -8.67 1.07 -0.84
C GLU A 34 -7.72 0.67 -1.96
N THR A 35 -7.58 1.54 -2.95
CA THR A 35 -6.63 1.37 -4.05
C THR A 35 -6.04 2.72 -4.42
N VAL A 36 -4.72 2.80 -4.45
CA VAL A 36 -3.97 4.01 -4.79
C VAL A 36 -2.98 3.66 -5.88
N LYS A 37 -3.03 4.39 -6.99
CA LYS A 37 -2.00 4.35 -8.02
C LYS A 37 -1.00 5.46 -7.76
N THR A 38 0.28 5.13 -7.83
CA THR A 38 1.36 6.04 -7.47
C THR A 38 2.59 5.80 -8.33
N LYS A 39 3.35 6.87 -8.57
CA LYS A 39 4.69 6.82 -9.17
C LYS A 39 5.77 7.25 -8.18
N ASN A 40 5.36 7.52 -6.94
CA ASN A 40 6.23 7.98 -5.86
C ASN A 40 6.84 6.77 -5.16
N MET A 41 8.10 6.90 -4.74
CA MET A 41 8.78 5.85 -3.97
C MET A 41 8.15 5.61 -2.60
N VAL A 42 7.59 6.66 -2.00
CA VAL A 42 6.89 6.58 -0.71
C VAL A 42 5.48 7.10 -0.90
N THR A 43 4.50 6.28 -0.52
CA THR A 43 3.07 6.63 -0.62
C THR A 43 2.39 6.51 0.72
N LYS A 44 1.67 7.56 1.09
CA LYS A 44 0.89 7.63 2.33
C LYS A 44 -0.48 6.99 2.11
N ILE A 45 -0.85 6.05 2.97
CA ILE A 45 -2.16 5.40 2.97
C ILE A 45 -2.96 5.87 4.19
N ASN A 46 -4.21 6.27 3.95
CA ASN A 46 -5.09 6.70 5.03
C ASN A 46 -5.65 5.48 5.75
N THR A 47 -5.31 5.32 7.04
CA THR A 47 -5.80 4.17 7.83
C THR A 47 -6.89 4.56 8.81
N GLN A 48 -7.29 5.84 8.85
CA GLN A 48 -8.39 6.31 9.69
C GLN A 48 -9.71 5.55 9.50
N PRO A 49 -10.16 5.19 8.28
CA PRO A 49 -11.41 4.46 8.10
C PRO A 49 -11.32 2.97 8.47
N LEU A 50 -10.11 2.45 8.75
CA LEU A 50 -9.90 1.05 9.11
C LEU A 50 -10.22 0.84 10.59
N ILE A 51 -10.99 -0.20 10.89
CA ILE A 51 -11.22 -0.68 12.28
C ILE A 51 -9.99 -1.45 12.78
N GLN A 52 -9.93 -1.69 14.09
CA GLN A 52 -8.91 -2.54 14.69
C GLN A 52 -8.93 -3.94 14.05
N GLY A 53 -7.78 -4.44 13.62
CA GLY A 53 -7.70 -5.71 12.92
C GLY A 53 -6.46 -5.87 12.05
N ALA A 54 -6.42 -6.98 11.32
CA ALA A 54 -5.39 -7.29 10.34
C ALA A 54 -5.88 -6.95 8.92
N TYR A 55 -4.97 -6.46 8.10
CA TYR A 55 -5.20 -6.11 6.71
C TYR A 55 -4.01 -6.59 5.87
N LEU A 56 -4.27 -6.86 4.60
CA LEU A 56 -3.23 -7.19 3.63
C LEU A 56 -3.01 -5.99 2.71
N VAL A 57 -1.80 -5.46 2.69
CA VAL A 57 -1.38 -4.46 1.71
C VAL A 57 -0.69 -5.21 0.58
N VAL A 58 -1.17 -5.03 -0.64
CA VAL A 58 -0.60 -5.63 -1.86
C VAL A 58 -0.16 -4.51 -2.78
N VAL A 59 1.09 -4.57 -3.22
CA VAL A 59 1.66 -3.65 -4.19
C VAL A 59 1.90 -4.42 -5.48
N LYS A 60 1.42 -3.87 -6.60
CA LYS A 60 1.72 -4.37 -7.95
C LYS A 60 2.41 -3.27 -8.74
N ALA A 61 3.59 -3.54 -9.28
CA ALA A 61 4.32 -2.60 -10.09
C ALA A 61 4.94 -3.35 -11.27
N ASN A 62 4.60 -2.94 -12.49
CA ASN A 62 4.97 -3.64 -13.72
C ASN A 62 4.71 -5.16 -13.63
N ASP A 63 5.77 -5.95 -13.57
CA ASP A 63 5.82 -7.42 -13.51
C ASP A 63 6.02 -7.98 -12.09
N LYS A 64 6.16 -7.12 -11.07
CA LYS A 64 6.42 -7.50 -9.68
C LYS A 64 5.21 -7.28 -8.80
N THR A 65 5.00 -8.21 -7.87
CA THR A 65 4.00 -8.09 -6.81
C THR A 65 4.67 -8.31 -5.46
N ALA A 66 4.36 -7.46 -4.49
CA ALA A 66 4.80 -7.59 -3.11
C ALA A 66 3.59 -7.45 -2.18
N ASN A 67 3.69 -8.02 -0.98
CA ASN A 67 2.63 -7.95 0.00
C ASN A 67 3.19 -7.80 1.42
N ALA A 68 2.42 -7.10 2.27
CA ALA A 68 2.75 -6.88 3.67
C ALA A 68 1.49 -6.97 4.54
N LYS A 69 1.67 -7.40 5.80
CA LYS A 69 0.60 -7.43 6.79
C LYS A 69 0.57 -6.13 7.57
N LEU A 70 -0.58 -5.46 7.59
CA LEU A 70 -0.85 -4.28 8.41
C LEU A 70 -1.72 -4.71 9.61
N ILE A 71 -1.26 -4.41 10.83
CA ILE A 71 -2.04 -4.61 12.05
C ILE A 71 -2.42 -3.25 12.59
N LYS A 72 -3.71 -2.92 12.56
CA LYS A 72 -4.26 -1.76 13.26
C LYS A 72 -4.63 -2.17 14.69
N LYS A 73 -3.95 -1.57 15.66
CA LYS A 73 -4.18 -1.79 17.10
C LYS A 73 -5.21 -0.81 17.64
#